data_AF-A0A401P625-F1
#
_entry.id   AF-A0A401P625-F1
#
_cell.length_a   1.000
_cell.length_b   1.000
_cell.length_c   1.000
_cell.angle_alpha   90.00
_cell.angle_beta   90.00
_cell.angle_gamma   90.00
#
_symmetry.space_group_name_H-M   'P 1'
#
loop_
_entity.id
_entity.type
_entity.pdbx_description
1 polymer ?
#
loop_
_entity_poly.entity_id
_entity_poly.type
_entity_poly.pdbx_seq_one_letter_code
_entity_poly.pdbx_strand_id
1 'polypeptide(L)' 'MQKSLYYGMTFDAYVIYPRSGSLDNINTSNFALRILPKILEETYGYKLYISGRDELPGQGKMKKLK' A
#
# COMPACT_ATOMS: atom_id res chain seq x y z
N MET A 1 -9.14 -26.00 -3.50
CA MET A 1 -9.69 -24.63 -3.33
C MET A 1 -8.56 -23.63 -3.48
N GLN A 2 -8.87 -22.52 -4.14
CA GLN A 2 -8.02 -21.68 -4.99
C GLN A 2 -7.01 -20.84 -4.17
N LYS A 3 -5.71 -21.13 -4.27
CA LYS A 3 -4.66 -20.22 -3.79
C LYS A 3 -4.50 -19.09 -4.81
N SER A 4 -4.98 -17.90 -4.46
CA SER A 4 -4.64 -16.67 -5.18
C SER A 4 -3.16 -16.39 -4.99
N LEU A 5 -2.37 -16.62 -6.04
CA LEU A 5 -0.92 -16.50 -6.05
C LEU A 5 -0.56 -15.03 -6.30
N TYR A 6 -0.42 -14.23 -5.23
CA TYR A 6 0.24 -12.92 -5.30
C TYR A 6 1.72 -13.14 -5.63
N TYR A 7 2.04 -13.24 -6.92
CA TYR A 7 3.42 -13.44 -7.37
C TYR A 7 4.21 -12.13 -7.18
N GLY A 8 4.98 -12.07 -6.10
CA GLY A 8 6.26 -11.35 -6.04
C GLY A 8 6.28 -9.93 -5.49
N MET A 9 5.22 -9.45 -4.83
CA MET A 9 5.32 -8.21 -4.04
C MET A 9 5.43 -8.57 -2.55
N THR A 10 6.67 -8.76 -2.08
CA THR A 10 6.95 -8.93 -0.65
C THR A 10 7.01 -7.53 -0.01
N PHE A 11 5.89 -7.12 0.56
CA PHE A 11 5.85 -5.99 1.49
C PHE A 11 5.92 -6.51 2.91
N ASP A 12 6.60 -5.78 3.78
CA ASP A 12 6.72 -6.11 5.20
C ASP A 12 5.45 -5.70 5.96
N ALA A 13 4.73 -4.69 5.45
CA ALA A 13 3.43 -4.28 5.99
C ALA A 13 2.51 -3.68 4.94
N TYR A 14 1.20 -3.77 5.21
CA TYR A 14 0.12 -3.22 4.40
C TYR A 14 -0.63 -2.14 5.20
N VAL A 15 -0.77 -0.95 4.64
CA VAL A 15 -1.33 0.24 5.31
C VAL A 15 -2.61 0.69 4.62
N ILE A 16 -3.70 0.73 5.40
CA ILE A 16 -4.98 1.35 5.02
C ILE A 16 -5.24 2.52 5.97
N TYR A 17 -5.73 3.63 5.43
CA TYR A 17 -6.12 4.80 6.23
C TYR A 17 -7.43 5.38 5.70
N PRO A 18 -8.19 6.12 6.53
CA PRO A 18 -9.42 6.79 6.11
C PRO A 18 -9.16 7.84 5.02
N ARG A 19 -9.89 7.77 3.90
CA ARG A 19 -9.74 8.69 2.74
C ARG A 19 -10.94 9.63 2.54
N SER A 20 -12.01 9.53 3.34
CA SER A 20 -13.28 10.21 3.08
C SER A 20 -13.45 11.55 3.82
N GLY A 21 -13.12 12.66 3.17
CA GLY A 21 -13.85 13.94 3.23
C GLY A 21 -13.81 14.85 4.46
N SER A 22 -13.37 14.41 5.65
CA SER A 22 -13.25 15.30 6.83
C SER A 22 -11.87 15.98 6.91
N LEU A 23 -11.80 17.15 7.57
CA LEU A 23 -10.55 17.90 7.79
C LEU A 23 -9.51 17.05 8.56
N ASP A 24 -9.98 16.18 9.47
CA ASP A 24 -9.14 15.25 10.23
C ASP A 24 -8.38 14.26 9.32
N ASN A 25 -8.94 13.92 8.15
CA ASN A 25 -8.29 13.05 7.19
C ASN A 25 -7.09 13.68 6.49
N ILE A 26 -6.95 15.01 6.50
CA ILE A 26 -5.75 15.67 5.95
C ILE A 26 -4.54 15.28 6.80
N ASN A 27 -4.69 15.27 8.12
CA ASN A 27 -3.62 14.86 9.03
C ASN A 27 -3.31 13.37 8.91
N THR A 28 -4.35 12.53 8.83
CA THR A 28 -4.19 11.08 8.70
C THR A 28 -3.58 10.67 7.35
N SER A 29 -3.99 11.31 6.25
CA SER A 29 -3.39 11.07 4.93
C SER A 29 -1.95 11.59 4.86
N ASN A 30 -1.66 12.76 5.44
CA ASN A 30 -0.30 13.27 5.53
C ASN A 30 0.59 12.33 6.36
N PHE A 31 0.09 11.78 7.46
CA PHE A 31 0.82 10.77 8.23
C PHE A 31 1.06 9.50 7.43
N ALA A 32 0.01 8.90 6.88
CA ALA A 32 0.08 7.61 6.18
C ALA A 32 0.91 7.67 4.88
N LEU A 33 0.82 8.77 4.12
CA LEU A 33 1.47 8.91 2.82
C LEU A 33 2.86 9.54 2.89
N ARG A 34 3.20 10.27 3.96
CA ARG A 34 4.47 11.03 4.03
C ARG A 34 5.31 10.71 5.26
N ILE A 35 4.75 10.77 6.46
CA ILE A 35 5.55 10.60 7.69
C ILE A 35 5.89 9.11 7.89
N LEU A 36 4.89 8.24 7.81
CA LEU A 36 5.04 6.81 8.02
C LEU A 36 6.04 6.16 7.06
N PRO A 37 5.99 6.41 5.73
CA PRO A 37 6.93 5.79 4.80
C PRO A 37 8.32 6.39 4.92
N LYS A 38 8.42 7.71 5.16
CA LYS A 38 9.70 8.36 5.39
C LYS A 38 10.47 7.70 6.53
N ILE A 39 9.81 7.40 7.65
CA ILE A 39 10.48 6.76 8.78
C ILE A 39 10.75 5.28 8.46
N LEU A 40 9.72 4.51 8.12
CA LEU A 40 9.85 3.06 8.02
C LEU A 40 10.66 2.61 6.80
N GLU A 41 10.53 3.28 5.66
CA GLU A 41 11.25 2.93 4.43
C GLU A 41 12.66 3.56 4.42
N GLU A 42 12.81 4.86 4.72
CA GLU A 42 14.13 5.52 4.64
C GLU A 42 15.02 5.22 5.85
N THR A 43 14.45 5.12 7.06
CA THR A 43 15.25 4.93 8.29
C THR A 43 15.43 3.46 8.64
N TYR A 44 14.39 2.64 8.44
CA TYR A 44 14.39 1.24 8.87
C TYR A 44 14.43 0.23 7.70
N GLY A 45 14.33 0.70 6.45
CA GLY A 45 14.45 -0.16 5.26
C GLY A 45 13.25 -1.11 5.03
N TYR A 46 12.11 -0.86 5.68
CA TYR A 46 10.89 -1.63 5.44
C TYR A 46 10.31 -1.33 4.06
N LYS A 47 9.58 -2.29 3.51
CA LYS A 47 8.77 -2.12 2.30
C LYS A 47 7.30 -2.04 2.67
N LEU A 48 6.69 -0.86 2.53
CA LEU A 48 5.28 -0.68 2.81
C LEU A 48 4.47 -0.73 1.51
N TYR A 49 3.31 -1.39 1.57
CA TYR A 49 2.23 -1.14 0.61
C TYR A 49 1.23 -0.20 1.23
N ILE A 50 0.92 0.90 0.55
CA ILE A 50 0.00 1.93 1.06
C ILE A 50 -1.13 2.15 0.08
N SER A 51 -2.36 1.89 0.56
CA SER A 51 -3.57 2.11 -0.23
C SER A 51 -3.62 3.55 -0.76
N GLY A 52 -3.69 3.69 -2.08
CA GLY A 52 -3.75 4.98 -2.77
C GLY A 52 -2.43 5.58 -3.20
N ARG A 53 -1.30 5.11 -2.67
CA ARG A 53 0.05 5.41 -3.18
C ARG A 53 0.48 4.34 -4.17
N ASP A 54 0.31 3.08 -3.78
CA ASP A 54 0.82 1.90 -4.48
C ASP A 54 -0.30 1.12 -5.21
N GLU A 55 -1.52 1.63 -5.16
CA GLU A 55 -2.67 1.13 -5.92
C GLU A 55 -2.52 1.51 -7.40
N LEU A 56 -2.07 0.56 -8.22
CA LEU A 56 -2.00 0.75 -9.67
C LEU A 56 -3.32 0.33 -10.34
N PRO A 57 -4.07 1.27 -10.95
CA PRO A 57 -5.30 0.94 -11.66
C PRO A 57 -4.97 0.03 -12.84
N GLY A 58 -5.66 -1.12 -12.94
CA GLY A 58 -5.39 -2.12 -13.98
C GLY A 58 -4.32 -3.16 -13.62
N GLN A 59 -3.79 -3.19 -12.39
CA GLN A 59 -3.04 -4.37 -11.88
C GLN A 59 -3.96 -5.56 -11.56
N GLY A 60 -4.81 -5.95 -12.50
CA GLY A 60 -5.20 -7.34 -12.61
C GLY A 60 -4.00 -8.09 -13.18
N LYS A 61 -3.07 -8.57 -12.32
CA LYS A 61 -2.07 -9.57 -12.77
C LYS A 61 -2.75 -10.93 -13.01
N MET A 62 -3.77 -10.96 -13.85
CA MET A 62 -4.28 -12.19 -14.45
C MET A 62 -3.48 -12.46 -15.72
N LYS A 63 -2.22 -12.91 -15.56
CA LYS A 63 -1.67 -13.78 -16.60
C LYS A 63 -2.33 -15.14 -16.40
N LYS A 64 -3.31 -15.47 -17.26
CA LYS A 64 -3.67 -16.86 -17.50
C LYS A 64 -2.39 -17.57 -17.94
N LEU A 65 -1.84 -18.41 -17.07
CA LEU A 65 -0.85 -19.38 -17.51
C LEU A 65 -1.61 -20.41 -18.35
N LYS A 66 -1.04 -20.71 -19.53
CA LYS A 66 -1.60 -21.45 -20.67
C LYS A 66 -2.56 -22.58 -20.32
#